data_AF-A0A432S3B7-F1
#
_entry.id   AF-A0A432S3B7-F1
#
_cell.length_a   1.000
_cell.length_b   1.000
_cell.length_c   1.000
_cell.angle_alpha   90.00
_cell.angle_beta   90.00
_cell.angle_gamma   90.00
#
_symmetry.space_group_name_H-M   'P 1'
#
loop_
_entity.id
_entity.type
_entity.pdbx_description
1 polymer ?
#
loop_
_entity_poly.entity_id
_entity_poly.type
_entity_poly.pdbx_seq_one_letter_code
_entity_poly.pdbx_strand_id
1 'polypeptide(L)'
;MNKRTLLVFMTVFFTSFYNSFAESYATTTELLDQAQQSIKEAFEAGCPQITPYEYYKAEAYYKLAKEEASLLNLEAGQAAAENSISWSLKAIMKRYDKDIIKRHKD
;
A
#
# COMPACT_ATOMS: atom_id res chain seq x y z
N MET A 1 23.13 -4.24 14.05
CA MET A 1 22.51 -3.03 13.47
C MET A 1 21.90 -2.21 14.60
N ASN A 2 22.40 -1.01 14.86
CA ASN A 2 22.01 -0.22 16.04
C ASN A 2 20.57 0.31 15.87
N LYS A 3 19.75 0.22 16.93
CA LYS A 3 18.33 0.64 16.92
C LYS A 3 18.12 2.09 16.42
N ARG A 4 19.13 2.95 16.61
CA ARG A 4 19.15 4.34 16.16
C ARG A 4 19.28 4.47 14.63
N THR A 5 20.02 3.57 13.98
CA THR A 5 20.24 3.58 12.54
C THR A 5 19.01 3.10 11.77
N LEU A 6 18.26 2.15 12.33
CA LEU A 6 16.98 1.68 11.78
C LEU A 6 15.92 2.79 11.79
N LEU A 7 15.84 3.54 12.89
CA LEU A 7 14.91 4.65 13.05
C LEU A 7 15.17 5.76 12.03
N VAL A 8 16.43 6.15 11.83
CA VAL A 8 16.80 7.18 10.84
C VAL A 8 16.45 6.74 9.42
N PHE A 9 16.70 5.48 9.06
CA PHE A 9 16.32 4.95 7.74
C PHE A 9 14.80 4.97 7.54
N MET A 10 14.04 4.62 8.57
CA MET A 10 12.59 4.62 8.50
C MET A 10 12.03 6.05 8.35
N THR A 11 12.59 7.04 9.05
CA THR A 11 12.13 8.44 8.96
C THR A 11 12.43 9.07 7.60
N VAL A 12 13.60 8.81 7.03
CA VAL A 12 13.99 9.35 5.70
C VAL A 12 13.16 8.70 4.59
N PHE A 13 12.84 7.41 4.70
CA PHE A 13 11.94 6.74 3.75
C PHE A 13 10.51 7.29 3.83
N PHE A 14 10.03 7.59 5.04
CA PHE A 14 8.70 8.14 5.27
C PHE A 14 8.56 9.58 4.75
N THR A 15 9.58 10.42 4.95
CA THR A 15 9.54 11.82 4.48
C THR A 15 9.68 11.95 2.97
N SER A 16 10.39 11.04 2.29
CA SER A 16 10.41 11.00 0.83
C SER A 16 9.09 10.53 0.23
N PHE A 17 8.37 9.61 0.87
CA PHE A 17 7.07 9.15 0.39
C PHE A 17 5.95 10.19 0.59
N TYR A 18 5.98 10.92 1.72
CA TYR A 18 4.99 11.95 2.02
C TYR A 18 5.13 13.21 1.17
N ASN A 19 6.35 13.60 0.77
CA ASN A 19 6.54 14.79 -0.07
C ASN A 19 6.05 14.59 -1.52
N SER A 20 6.00 13.35 -2.03
CA SER A 20 5.41 13.09 -3.35
C SER A 20 3.87 13.10 -3.36
N PHE A 21 3.23 13.04 -2.19
CA PHE A 21 1.76 13.13 -2.06
C PHE A 21 1.27 14.59 -1.89
N ALA A 22 2.16 15.55 -1.67
CA ALA A 22 1.77 16.87 -1.16
C ALA A 22 1.25 17.86 -2.22
N GLU A 23 1.50 17.68 -3.52
CA GLU A 23 1.14 18.70 -4.53
C GLU A 23 0.80 18.14 -5.93
N SER A 24 0.34 16.90 -6.03
CA SER A 24 -0.28 16.42 -7.29
C SER A 24 -1.74 16.10 -7.02
N TYR A 25 -2.65 16.81 -7.68
CA TYR A 25 -4.00 16.30 -7.89
C TYR A 25 -3.87 15.09 -8.83
N ALA A 26 -3.42 13.96 -8.28
CA ALA A 26 -3.24 12.75 -9.06
C ALA A 26 -4.58 12.41 -9.72
N THR A 27 -4.56 12.34 -11.05
CA THR A 27 -5.76 11.99 -11.80
C THR A 27 -6.23 10.60 -11.37
N THR A 28 -7.53 10.30 -11.51
CA THR A 28 -8.07 8.97 -11.16
C THR A 28 -7.27 7.85 -11.84
N THR A 29 -6.76 8.09 -13.06
CA THR A 29 -5.86 7.17 -13.77
C THR A 29 -4.53 6.96 -13.07
N GLU A 30 -3.85 8.03 -12.64
CA GLU A 30 -2.59 7.92 -11.88
C GLU A 30 -2.78 7.15 -10.58
N LEU A 31 -3.88 7.39 -9.86
CA LEU A 31 -4.20 6.66 -8.64
C LEU A 31 -4.51 5.18 -8.91
N LEU A 32 -5.17 4.86 -10.02
CA LEU A 32 -5.38 3.47 -10.45
C LEU A 32 -4.06 2.77 -10.78
N ASP A 33 -3.14 3.44 -11.46
CA ASP A 33 -1.81 2.90 -11.77
C ASP A 33 -1.00 2.66 -10.49
N GLN A 34 -1.01 3.61 -9.55
CA GLN A 34 -0.37 3.48 -8.25
C GLN A 34 -0.99 2.36 -7.40
N ALA A 35 -2.32 2.23 -7.41
CA ALA A 35 -3.03 1.15 -6.73
C ALA A 35 -2.66 -0.22 -7.29
N GLN A 36 -2.60 -0.35 -8.62
CA GLN A 36 -2.16 -1.58 -9.28
C GLN A 36 -0.71 -1.93 -8.93
N GLN A 37 0.18 -0.95 -8.97
CA GLN A 37 1.59 -1.13 -8.62
C GLN A 37 1.74 -1.54 -7.14
N SER A 38 0.99 -0.91 -6.23
CA SER A 38 1.01 -1.24 -4.79
C SER A 38 0.55 -2.67 -4.51
N ILE A 39 -0.51 -3.13 -5.19
CA ILE A 39 -0.98 -4.53 -5.09
C ILE A 39 0.09 -5.49 -5.61
N LYS A 40 0.75 -5.16 -6.73
CA LYS A 40 1.82 -5.96 -7.31
C LYS A 40 2.99 -6.10 -6.33
N GLU A 41 3.43 -5.01 -5.71
CA GLU A 41 4.49 -5.05 -4.70
C GLU A 41 4.10 -5.90 -3.48
N ALA A 42 2.85 -5.80 -3.02
CA ALA A 42 2.35 -6.65 -1.94
C ALA A 42 2.32 -8.13 -2.34
N PHE A 43 1.95 -8.44 -3.58
CA PHE A 43 1.99 -9.79 -4.12
C PHE A 43 3.43 -10.33 -4.18
N GLU A 44 4.37 -9.56 -4.73
CA GLU A 44 5.78 -9.93 -4.84
C GLU A 44 6.45 -10.12 -3.48
N ALA A 45 5.98 -9.40 -2.45
CA ALA A 45 6.39 -9.63 -1.08
C ALA A 45 5.84 -10.96 -0.51
N GLY A 46 4.85 -11.61 -1.13
CA GLY A 46 4.20 -12.82 -0.60
C GLY A 46 3.13 -12.52 0.46
N CYS A 47 2.54 -11.32 0.41
CA CYS A 47 1.41 -10.96 1.28
C CYS A 47 0.16 -11.86 1.08
N PRO A 48 -0.15 -12.45 -0.09
CA PRO A 48 -1.31 -13.33 -0.22
C PRO A 48 -1.30 -14.52 0.73
N GLN A 49 -0.11 -15.00 1.12
CA GLN A 49 0.03 -16.14 2.04
C GLN A 49 0.21 -15.68 3.50
N ILE A 50 0.92 -14.57 3.74
CA ILE A 50 1.32 -14.15 5.09
C ILE A 50 0.29 -13.18 5.72
N THR A 51 -0.27 -12.28 4.93
CA THR A 51 -1.25 -11.25 5.34
C THR A 51 -2.45 -11.22 4.37
N PRO A 52 -3.15 -12.36 4.19
CA PRO A 52 -4.19 -12.51 3.17
C PRO A 52 -5.34 -11.51 3.32
N TYR A 53 -5.78 -11.26 4.56
CA TYR A 53 -6.91 -10.37 4.80
C TYR A 53 -6.66 -8.94 4.28
N GLU A 54 -5.51 -8.36 4.61
CA GLU A 54 -5.13 -7.04 4.12
C GLU A 54 -4.95 -7.01 2.60
N TYR A 55 -4.30 -8.04 2.05
CA TYR A 55 -4.04 -8.16 0.62
C TYR A 55 -5.34 -8.21 -0.19
N TYR A 56 -6.25 -9.14 0.12
CA TYR A 56 -7.50 -9.28 -0.61
C TYR A 56 -8.44 -8.09 -0.41
N LYS A 57 -8.31 -7.38 0.73
CA LYS A 57 -9.03 -6.13 0.94
C LYS A 57 -8.51 -5.01 0.03
N ALA A 58 -7.20 -4.94 -0.22
CA ALA A 58 -6.64 -4.03 -1.21
C ALA A 58 -7.17 -4.33 -2.63
N GLU A 59 -7.17 -5.61 -3.04
CA GLU A 59 -7.73 -6.02 -4.33
C GLU A 59 -9.20 -5.65 -4.50
N ALA A 60 -10.01 -5.82 -3.44
CA ALA A 60 -11.42 -5.43 -3.45
C ALA A 60 -11.61 -3.93 -3.70
N TYR A 61 -10.81 -3.09 -3.05
CA TYR A 61 -10.85 -1.64 -3.27
C TYR A 61 -10.36 -1.25 -4.66
N TYR A 62 -9.34 -1.91 -5.21
CA TYR A 62 -8.90 -1.65 -6.59
C TYR A 62 -9.99 -2.01 -7.60
N LYS A 63 -10.69 -3.13 -7.39
CA LYS A 63 -11.83 -3.49 -8.24
C LYS A 63 -12.93 -2.44 -8.17
N LEU A 64 -13.29 -2.00 -6.96
CA LEU A 64 -14.26 -0.91 -6.77
C LEU A 64 -13.80 0.38 -7.47
N ALA A 65 -12.52 0.74 -7.36
CA ALA A 65 -11.97 1.92 -8.01
C ALA A 65 -12.14 1.89 -9.53
N LYS A 66 -11.91 0.73 -10.15
CA LYS A 66 -12.14 0.52 -11.59
C LYS A 66 -13.61 0.61 -11.97
N GLU A 67 -14.49 0.05 -11.16
CA GLU A 67 -15.94 0.10 -11.37
C GLU A 67 -16.44 1.55 -11.31
N GLU A 68 -16.10 2.30 -10.26
CA GLU A 68 -16.50 3.70 -10.10
C GLU A 68 -15.91 4.60 -11.19
N ALA A 69 -14.64 4.40 -11.55
CA ALA A 69 -14.01 5.13 -12.66
C ALA A 69 -14.71 4.85 -14.00
N SER A 70 -15.16 3.61 -14.25
CA SER A 70 -15.91 3.25 -15.46
C SER A 70 -17.30 3.90 -15.53
N LEU A 71 -17.87 4.23 -14.36
CA LEU A 71 -19.14 4.93 -14.23
C LEU A 71 -18.98 6.46 -14.23
N LEU A 72 -17.76 6.97 -14.43
CA LEU A 72 -17.40 8.39 -14.32
C LEU A 72 -17.62 8.99 -12.92
N ASN A 73 -17.74 8.14 -11.88
CA ASN A 73 -17.78 8.55 -10.49
C ASN A 73 -16.34 8.80 -9.99
N LEU A 74 -15.70 9.86 -10.49
CA LEU A 74 -14.27 10.08 -10.32
C LEU A 74 -13.83 10.20 -8.86
N GLU A 75 -14.59 10.90 -8.01
CA GLU A 75 -14.27 11.06 -6.58
C GLU A 75 -14.33 9.73 -5.83
N ALA A 76 -15.35 8.92 -6.08
CA ALA A 76 -15.49 7.59 -5.49
C ALA A 76 -14.38 6.64 -5.98
N GLY A 77 -14.04 6.71 -7.26
CA GLY A 77 -12.94 5.97 -7.86
C GLY A 77 -11.58 6.33 -7.25
N GLN A 78 -11.32 7.63 -7.04
CA GLN A 78 -10.10 8.12 -6.37
C GLN A 78 -10.02 7.61 -4.93
N ALA A 79 -11.09 7.79 -4.14
CA ALA A 79 -11.12 7.33 -2.76
C ALA A 79 -10.94 5.81 -2.64
N ALA A 80 -11.52 5.03 -3.56
CA ALA A 80 -11.31 3.58 -3.61
C ALA A 80 -9.88 3.22 -4.00
N ALA A 81 -9.26 3.92 -4.96
CA ALA A 81 -7.87 3.70 -5.35
C ALA A 81 -6.89 4.01 -4.21
N GLU A 82 -7.07 5.12 -3.49
CA GLU A 82 -6.29 5.46 -2.29
C GLU A 82 -6.43 4.40 -1.19
N ASN A 83 -7.65 3.90 -0.97
CA ASN A 83 -7.87 2.80 -0.04
C ASN A 83 -7.11 1.53 -0.46
N SER A 84 -7.10 1.21 -1.76
CA SER A 84 -6.32 0.08 -2.28
C SER A 84 -4.82 0.22 -1.98
N ILE A 85 -4.25 1.40 -2.22
CA ILE A 85 -2.85 1.72 -1.91
C ILE A 85 -2.60 1.53 -0.40
N SER A 86 -3.44 2.13 0.43
CA SER A 86 -3.32 2.05 1.90
C SER A 86 -3.36 0.62 2.43
N TRP A 87 -4.29 -0.20 1.94
CA TRP A 87 -4.41 -1.60 2.36
C TRP A 87 -3.25 -2.47 1.83
N SER A 88 -2.71 -2.17 0.65
CA SER A 88 -1.51 -2.84 0.12
C SER A 88 -0.29 -2.58 1.01
N LEU A 89 -0.06 -1.32 1.36
CA LEU A 89 1.02 -0.94 2.29
C LEU A 89 0.84 -1.59 3.66
N LYS A 90 -0.39 -1.62 4.17
CA LYS A 90 -0.71 -2.29 5.44
C LYS A 90 -0.42 -3.79 5.40
N ALA A 91 -0.69 -4.46 4.27
CA ALA A 91 -0.39 -5.87 4.09
C ALA A 91 1.13 -6.13 4.18
N ILE A 92 1.92 -5.29 3.50
CA ILE A 92 3.39 -5.33 3.51
C ILE A 92 3.94 -5.07 4.92
N MET A 93 3.48 -4.03 5.60
CA MET A 93 3.92 -3.71 6.97
C MET A 93 3.65 -4.86 7.94
N LYS A 94 2.43 -5.40 7.94
CA LYS A 94 2.09 -6.54 8.81
C LYS A 94 2.90 -7.79 8.51
N ARG A 95 3.26 -8.02 7.25
CA ARG A 95 4.16 -9.11 6.88
C ARG A 95 5.52 -8.92 7.53
N TYR A 96 6.11 -7.73 7.43
CA TYR A 96 7.39 -7.42 8.06
C TYR A 96 7.34 -7.61 9.59
N ASP A 97 6.26 -7.20 10.25
CA ASP A 97 6.09 -7.42 11.70
C ASP A 97 6.08 -8.91 12.05
N LYS A 98 5.41 -9.74 11.25
CA LYS A 98 5.41 -11.20 11.43
C LYS A 98 6.80 -11.81 11.26
N ASP A 99 7.58 -11.34 10.29
CA ASP A 99 8.96 -11.80 10.08
C ASP A 99 9.89 -11.40 11.23
N ILE A 100 9.71 -10.20 11.81
CA ILE A 100 10.46 -9.76 13.00
C ILE A 100 10.13 -10.65 14.20
N ILE A 101 8.85 -10.94 14.44
CA ILE A 101 8.42 -11.80 15.55
C ILE A 101 8.98 -13.22 15.41
N LYS A 102 8.98 -13.77 14.19
CA LYS A 102 9.54 -15.11 13.92
C LYS A 102 11.02 -15.18 14.29
N ARG A 103 11.83 -14.20 13.87
CA ARG A 103 13.28 -14.15 14.15
C ARG A 103 13.67 -13.94 15.62
N HIS A 104 12.73 -13.58 16.49
CA HIS A 104 12.98 -13.42 17.93
C HIS A 104 12.47 -14.60 18.76
N LYS A 105 11.87 -15.62 18.12
CA LYS A 105 11.43 -16.87 18.76
C LYS A 105 12.38 -18.05 18.50
N ASP A 106 13.32 -17.87 17.58
CA ASP A 106 14.40 -18.80 17.26
C ASP A 106 15.69 -18.37 17.97
#